data_AF-A0A8T7BEH0-F1
#
_entry.id   AF-A0A8T7BEH0-F1
#
_cell.length_a   1.000
_cell.length_b   1.000
_cell.length_c   1.000
_cell.angle_alpha   90.00
_cell.angle_beta   90.00
_cell.angle_gamma   90.00
#
_symmetry.space_group_name_H-M   'P 1'
#
loop_
_entity.id
_entity.type
_entity.pdbx_description
1 polymer ?
#
loop_
_entity_poly.entity_id
_entity_poly.type
_entity_poly.pdbx_seq_one_letter_code
_entity_poly.pdbx_strand_id
1 'polypeptide(L)'
;SGLVRLLHDVEDALGETGGLHLISSVDERRFVEVVGEEIFSILENHRRLGIFDRVLVRKGDNYFISLDDSYRWVPEEMFHQVPYMVYGDRYAIILWEPEIKVVIIENPQIADSYRQQFQVAWDNAEVPDLSAPTSD
;
A
#
# COMPACT_ATOMS: atom_id res chain seq x y z
N SER A 1 2.15 11.89 12.05
CA SER A 1 2.43 12.56 10.76
C SER A 1 1.17 12.49 9.87
N GLY A 2 1.18 13.07 8.66
CA GLY A 2 0.08 12.86 7.69
C GLY A 2 -0.11 11.39 7.32
N LEU A 3 0.97 10.60 7.28
CA LEU A 3 0.92 9.16 7.03
C LEU A 3 0.27 8.37 8.18
N VAL A 4 0.60 8.67 9.43
CA VAL A 4 -0.06 8.01 10.57
C VAL A 4 -1.57 8.23 10.54
N ARG A 5 -2.01 9.46 10.20
CA ARG A 5 -3.44 9.75 10.05
C ARG A 5 -4.09 9.00 8.89
N LEU A 6 -3.36 8.84 7.77
CA LEU A 6 -3.84 8.03 6.64
C LEU A 6 -4.03 6.57 7.04
N LEU A 7 -3.08 5.99 7.76
CA LEU A 7 -3.18 4.59 8.19
C LEU A 7 -4.34 4.38 9.17
N HIS A 8 -4.57 5.29 10.11
CA HIS A 8 -5.78 5.25 10.94
C HIS A 8 -7.07 5.48 10.16
N ASP A 9 -7.06 6.31 9.11
CA ASP A 9 -8.24 6.49 8.24
C ASP A 9 -8.61 5.19 7.50
N VAL A 10 -7.63 4.33 7.18
CA VAL A 10 -7.87 2.98 6.64
C VAL A 10 -8.56 2.10 7.68
N GLU A 11 -8.07 2.10 8.92
CA GLU A 11 -8.67 1.35 10.02
C GLU A 11 -10.10 1.81 10.33
N ASP A 12 -10.34 3.12 10.29
CA ASP A 12 -11.67 3.70 10.49
C ASP A 12 -12.62 3.35 9.32
N ALA A 13 -12.12 3.35 8.08
CA ALA A 13 -12.92 3.01 6.89
C ALA A 13 -13.35 1.54 6.84
N LEU A 14 -12.45 0.65 7.27
CA LEU A 14 -12.60 -0.79 7.09
C LEU A 14 -12.85 -1.54 8.40
N GLY A 15 -12.77 -0.90 9.56
CA GLY A 15 -12.74 -1.59 10.85
C GLY A 15 -13.98 -2.41 11.19
N GLU A 16 -15.15 -2.05 10.64
CA GLU A 16 -16.40 -2.81 10.84
C GLU A 16 -16.58 -3.94 9.82
N THR A 17 -16.02 -3.78 8.62
CA THR A 17 -16.30 -4.64 7.46
C THR A 17 -15.12 -5.53 7.06
N GLY A 18 -13.91 -5.19 7.52
CA GLY A 18 -12.66 -5.68 6.97
C GLY A 18 -12.51 -5.30 5.50
N GLY A 19 -11.69 -6.06 4.77
CA GLY A 19 -11.61 -5.97 3.32
C GLY A 19 -10.22 -5.64 2.80
N LEU A 20 -10.15 -5.16 1.56
CA LEU A 20 -8.89 -4.93 0.87
C LEU A 20 -8.40 -3.50 1.04
N HIS A 21 -7.16 -3.38 1.47
CA HIS A 21 -6.36 -2.16 1.40
C HIS A 21 -5.33 -2.30 0.28
N LEU A 22 -5.49 -1.53 -0.79
CA LEU A 22 -4.69 -1.65 -2.00
C LEU A 22 -3.65 -0.53 -2.02
N ILE A 23 -2.37 -0.87 -2.15
CA ILE A 23 -1.25 0.07 -2.06
C ILE A 23 -0.40 -0.06 -3.32
N SER A 24 -0.29 1.00 -4.10
CA SER A 24 0.52 1.00 -5.34
C SER A 24 1.80 1.81 -5.21
N SER A 25 2.87 1.27 -5.78
CA SER A 25 4.15 1.95 -6.01
C SER A 25 4.77 2.51 -4.73
N VAL A 26 4.70 1.74 -3.64
CA VAL A 26 5.22 2.12 -2.34
C VAL A 26 6.68 1.72 -2.17
N ASP A 27 7.45 2.60 -1.51
CA ASP A 27 8.74 2.25 -0.91
C ASP A 27 8.54 2.13 0.61
N GLU A 28 8.49 0.89 1.08
CA GLU A 28 8.22 0.54 2.47
C GLU A 28 9.26 1.12 3.44
N ARG A 29 10.51 1.32 2.99
CA ARG A 29 11.56 1.93 3.83
C ARG A 29 11.19 3.37 4.20
N ARG A 30 10.62 4.13 3.27
CA ARG A 30 10.16 5.50 3.52
C ARG A 30 9.00 5.54 4.51
N PHE A 31 8.11 4.55 4.44
CA PHE A 31 7.02 4.43 5.41
C PHE A 31 7.55 4.12 6.81
N VAL A 32 8.44 3.15 6.94
CA VAL A 32 9.07 2.80 8.23
C VAL A 32 9.85 3.97 8.80
N GLU A 33 10.60 4.72 7.97
CA GLU A 33 11.35 5.90 8.40
C GLU A 33 10.44 6.98 9.00
N VAL A 34 9.26 7.20 8.41
CA VAL A 34 8.36 8.31 8.81
C VAL A 34 7.36 7.91 9.89
N VAL A 35 6.86 6.68 9.85
CA VAL A 35 5.88 6.16 10.80
C VAL A 35 6.57 5.61 12.05
N GLY A 36 7.76 5.03 11.91
CA GLY A 36 8.49 4.41 13.02
C GLY A 36 7.80 3.14 13.51
N GLU A 37 8.02 2.80 14.78
CA GLU A 37 7.54 1.55 15.40
C GLU A 37 6.01 1.38 15.37
N GLU A 38 5.26 2.48 15.25
CA GLU A 38 3.79 2.48 15.16
C GLU A 38 3.27 1.64 13.98
N ILE A 39 4.08 1.49 12.92
CA ILE A 39 3.72 0.70 11.74
C ILE A 39 3.40 -0.76 12.11
N PHE A 40 4.12 -1.34 13.08
CA PHE A 40 3.90 -2.72 13.49
C PHE A 40 2.58 -2.88 14.25
N SER A 41 2.21 -1.88 15.07
CA SER A 41 0.92 -1.87 15.76
C SER A 41 -0.24 -1.76 14.77
N ILE A 42 -0.09 -0.94 13.72
CA ILE A 42 -1.09 -0.77 12.67
C ILE A 42 -1.27 -2.09 11.90
N LEU A 43 -0.17 -2.74 11.50
CA LEU A 43 -0.24 -4.04 10.79
C LEU A 43 -0.86 -5.15 11.64
N GLU A 44 -0.59 -5.17 12.95
CA GLU A 44 -1.27 -6.09 13.88
C GLU A 44 -2.78 -5.80 13.95
N ASN A 45 -3.14 -4.52 14.00
CA ASN A 45 -4.53 -4.11 14.06
C ASN A 45 -5.28 -4.42 12.75
N HIS A 46 -4.66 -4.21 11.58
CA HIS A 46 -5.20 -4.64 10.28
C HIS A 46 -5.59 -6.12 10.30
N ARG A 47 -4.70 -6.99 10.77
CA ARG A 47 -4.97 -8.43 10.90
C ARG A 47 -6.17 -8.71 11.80
N ARG A 48 -6.26 -8.03 12.94
CA ARG A 48 -7.38 -8.17 13.90
C ARG A 48 -8.71 -7.72 13.31
N LEU A 49 -8.69 -6.68 12.48
CA LEU A 49 -9.86 -6.09 11.83
C LEU A 49 -10.25 -6.81 10.52
N GLY A 50 -9.50 -7.84 10.10
CA GLY A 50 -9.76 -8.51 8.82
C GLY A 50 -9.45 -7.64 7.60
N ILE A 51 -8.51 -6.70 7.74
CA ILE A 51 -7.97 -5.88 6.66
C ILE A 51 -6.81 -6.63 6.02
N PHE A 52 -6.83 -6.77 4.70
CA PHE A 52 -5.82 -7.46 3.91
C PHE A 52 -5.15 -6.49 2.94
N ASP A 53 -3.84 -6.35 3.08
CA ASP A 53 -3.05 -5.48 2.22
C ASP A 53 -2.72 -6.20 0.90
N ARG A 54 -2.77 -5.45 -0.20
CA ARG A 54 -2.14 -5.83 -1.48
C ARG A 54 -1.23 -4.71 -1.91
N VAL A 55 0.04 -5.01 -2.09
CA VAL A 55 1.11 -4.04 -2.23
C VAL A 55 1.87 -4.28 -3.53
N LEU A 56 1.89 -3.26 -4.40
CA LEU A 56 2.74 -3.25 -5.59
C LEU A 56 4.05 -2.53 -5.27
N VAL A 57 5.16 -3.26 -5.39
CA VAL A 57 6.51 -2.76 -5.13
C VAL A 57 7.41 -2.95 -6.33
N ARG A 58 8.54 -2.24 -6.36
CA ARG A 58 9.50 -2.32 -7.46
C ARG A 58 10.01 -3.74 -7.60
N LYS A 59 10.10 -4.24 -8.84
CA LYS A 59 10.71 -5.53 -9.13
C LYS A 59 12.11 -5.65 -8.51
N GLY A 60 12.34 -6.74 -7.79
CA GLY A 60 13.58 -7.04 -7.09
C GLY A 60 13.68 -6.42 -5.69
N ASP A 61 12.75 -5.54 -5.29
CA ASP A 61 12.72 -5.04 -3.92
C ASP A 61 12.02 -6.05 -3.02
N ASN A 62 12.75 -6.54 -2.01
CA ASN A 62 12.31 -7.55 -1.04
C ASN A 62 12.16 -6.99 0.38
N TYR A 63 12.17 -5.66 0.54
CA TYR A 63 11.93 -5.05 1.85
C TYR A 63 10.42 -5.04 2.13
N PHE A 64 9.93 -6.15 2.70
CA PHE A 64 8.54 -6.36 3.05
C PHE A 64 8.36 -6.17 4.56
N ILE A 65 7.28 -5.47 4.93
CA ILE A 65 6.91 -5.25 6.34
C ILE A 65 5.63 -6.00 6.73
N SER A 66 4.86 -6.47 5.76
CA SER A 66 3.67 -7.31 5.91
C SER A 66 3.96 -8.77 5.49
N LEU A 67 2.91 -9.59 5.35
CA LEU A 67 3.01 -10.98 4.89
C LEU A 67 3.51 -11.05 3.43
N ASP A 68 4.24 -12.12 3.09
CA ASP A 68 4.83 -12.29 1.75
C ASP A 68 3.78 -12.33 0.63
N ASP A 69 2.60 -12.89 0.89
CA ASP A 69 1.50 -12.98 -0.08
C ASP A 69 0.77 -11.64 -0.32
N SER A 70 1.08 -10.62 0.48
CA SER A 70 0.61 -9.25 0.28
C SER A 70 1.34 -8.53 -0.86
N TYR A 71 2.50 -9.01 -1.32
CA TYR A 71 3.36 -8.27 -2.24
C TYR A 71 3.37 -8.82 -3.67
N ARG A 72 3.42 -7.91 -4.65
CA ARG A 72 3.78 -8.22 -6.04
C ARG A 72 4.75 -7.21 -6.62
N TRP A 73 5.61 -7.70 -7.50
CA TRP A 73 6.58 -6.91 -8.23
C TRP A 73 6.00 -6.32 -9.52
N VAL A 74 6.16 -5.02 -9.67
CA VAL A 74 5.90 -4.31 -10.93
C VAL A 74 7.20 -3.86 -11.58
N PRO A 75 7.27 -3.80 -12.93
CA PRO A 75 8.42 -3.24 -13.63
C PRO A 75 8.73 -1.82 -13.18
N GLU A 76 10.00 -1.41 -13.28
CA GLU A 76 10.42 -0.06 -12.86
C GLU A 76 9.60 1.03 -13.58
N GLU A 77 9.27 0.84 -14.85
CA GLU A 77 8.49 1.80 -15.65
C GLU A 77 7.06 2.03 -15.12
N MET A 78 6.51 1.06 -14.39
CA MET A 78 5.23 1.16 -13.70
C MET A 78 5.39 1.68 -12.26
N PHE A 79 6.60 1.56 -11.71
CA PHE A 79 6.99 2.02 -10.37
C PHE A 79 7.31 3.53 -10.32
N HIS A 80 6.60 4.36 -11.08
CA HIS A 80 6.75 5.81 -10.99
C HIS A 80 5.42 6.49 -11.24
N GLN A 81 4.94 7.29 -10.28
CA GLN A 81 4.19 8.55 -10.52
C GLN A 81 3.75 9.25 -9.24
N VAL A 82 3.37 8.51 -8.19
CA VAL A 82 3.06 8.96 -6.81
C VAL A 82 2.39 7.74 -6.16
N PRO A 83 2.78 7.30 -4.95
CA PRO A 83 2.09 6.19 -4.31
C PRO A 83 0.64 6.53 -4.05
N TYR A 84 -0.24 5.57 -4.27
CA TYR A 84 -1.65 5.71 -3.97
C TYR A 84 -2.18 4.52 -3.19
N MET A 85 -3.26 4.77 -2.45
CA MET A 85 -4.00 3.76 -1.69
C MET A 85 -5.47 3.78 -2.10
N VAL A 86 -6.10 2.61 -2.12
CA VAL A 86 -7.54 2.46 -2.34
C VAL A 86 -8.12 1.55 -1.25
N TYR A 87 -9.14 2.04 -0.55
CA TYR A 87 -9.78 1.34 0.57
C TYR A 87 -11.18 1.92 0.79
N GLY A 88 -12.17 1.06 1.07
CA GLY A 88 -13.58 1.50 1.15
C GLY A 88 -13.99 2.33 -0.07
N ASP A 89 -14.60 3.49 0.16
CA ASP A 89 -14.95 4.47 -0.87
C ASP A 89 -13.90 5.58 -1.03
N ARG A 90 -12.65 5.32 -0.61
CA ARG A 90 -11.57 6.30 -0.57
C ARG A 90 -10.42 5.95 -1.51
N TYR A 91 -9.87 7.02 -2.10
CA TYR A 91 -8.63 7.04 -2.84
C TYR A 91 -7.69 8.03 -2.16
N ALA A 92 -6.47 7.61 -1.85
CA ALA A 92 -5.47 8.48 -1.25
C ALA A 92 -4.19 8.53 -2.09
N ILE A 93 -3.51 9.68 -2.10
CA ILE A 93 -2.17 9.84 -2.68
C ILE A 93 -1.21 10.44 -1.68
N ILE A 94 0.05 10.04 -1.79
CA ILE A 94 1.14 10.48 -0.92
C ILE A 94 2.15 11.28 -1.72
N LEU A 95 2.29 12.55 -1.37
CA LEU A 95 3.27 13.45 -1.95
C LEU A 95 4.42 13.58 -0.96
N TRP A 96 5.59 13.03 -1.29
CA TRP A 96 6.74 12.96 -0.36
C TRP A 96 7.51 14.27 -0.19
N GLU A 97 7.52 15.15 -1.19
CA GLU A 97 8.38 16.33 -1.22
C GLU A 97 7.61 17.61 -1.56
N PRO A 98 8.05 18.78 -1.05
CA PRO A 98 9.11 19.01 -0.05
C PRO A 98 8.69 18.72 1.40
N GLU A 99 7.39 18.51 1.63
CA GLU A 99 6.81 18.07 2.90
C GLU A 99 5.81 16.96 2.60
N ILE A 100 5.71 15.97 3.48
CA ILE A 100 4.80 14.85 3.28
C ILE A 100 3.36 15.34 3.36
N LYS A 101 2.64 15.24 2.24
CA LYS A 101 1.22 15.56 2.15
C LYS A 101 0.44 14.33 1.73
N VAL A 102 -0.70 14.14 2.38
CA VAL A 102 -1.68 13.14 2.01
C VAL A 102 -2.91 13.87 1.48
N VAL A 103 -3.39 13.44 0.32
CA VAL A 103 -4.69 13.86 -0.20
C VAL A 103 -5.60 12.65 -0.20
N ILE A 104 -6.73 12.74 0.49
CA ILE A 104 -7.76 11.70 0.54
C ILE A 104 -8.99 12.22 -0.19
N ILE A 105 -9.52 11.42 -1.10
CA ILE A 105 -10.74 11.67 -1.84
C ILE A 105 -11.74 10.58 -1.47
N GLU A 106 -12.79 10.97 -0.76
CA GLU A 106 -13.93 10.09 -0.47
C GLU A 106 -14.96 10.22 -1.58
N ASN A 107 -14.92 9.28 -2.52
CA ASN A 107 -15.85 9.20 -3.63
C ASN A 107 -15.81 7.77 -4.22
N PRO A 108 -16.93 7.03 -4.18
CA PRO A 108 -16.95 5.63 -4.62
C PRO A 108 -16.60 5.48 -6.10
N GLN A 109 -17.01 6.42 -6.98
CA GLN A 109 -16.71 6.34 -8.41
C GLN A 109 -15.20 6.48 -8.69
N ILE A 110 -14.52 7.35 -7.94
CA ILE A 110 -13.07 7.52 -8.02
C ILE A 110 -12.38 6.29 -7.44
N ALA A 111 -12.77 5.86 -6.23
CA ALA A 111 -12.20 4.69 -5.59
C ALA A 111 -12.33 3.44 -6.47
N ASP A 112 -13.48 3.19 -7.07
CA ASP A 112 -13.71 2.05 -7.96
C ASP A 112 -12.89 2.12 -9.25
N SER A 113 -12.70 3.31 -9.82
CA SER A 113 -11.87 3.49 -11.01
C SER A 113 -10.42 3.12 -10.73
N TYR A 114 -9.86 3.59 -9.61
CA TYR A 114 -8.50 3.27 -9.20
C TYR A 114 -8.37 1.84 -8.66
N ARG A 115 -9.42 1.27 -8.08
CA ARG A 115 -9.48 -0.16 -7.73
C ARG A 115 -9.32 -1.04 -8.96
N GLN A 116 -10.02 -0.71 -10.04
CA GLN A 116 -9.90 -1.44 -11.31
C GLN A 116 -8.50 -1.28 -11.91
N GLN A 117 -7.94 -0.06 -11.89
CA GLN A 117 -6.58 0.18 -12.36
C GLN A 117 -5.55 -0.63 -11.55
N PHE A 118 -5.67 -0.63 -10.21
CA PHE A 118 -4.85 -1.45 -9.33
C PHE A 118 -4.97 -2.93 -9.69
N GLN A 119 -6.19 -3.43 -9.88
CA GLN A 119 -6.44 -4.84 -10.19
C GLN A 119 -5.77 -5.26 -11.50
N VAL A 120 -5.80 -4.42 -12.53
CA VAL A 120 -5.07 -4.66 -13.79
C VAL A 120 -3.57 -4.74 -13.55
N ALA A 121 -3.01 -3.82 -12.77
CA ALA A 121 -1.58 -3.87 -12.43
C ALA A 121 -1.24 -5.13 -11.63
N TRP A 122 -2.04 -5.45 -10.62
CA TRP A 122 -1.90 -6.63 -9.77
C TRP A 122 -1.90 -7.93 -10.56
N ASP A 123 -2.85 -8.11 -11.48
CA ASP A 123 -2.98 -9.33 -12.28
C ASP A 123 -1.83 -9.54 -13.26
N ASN A 124 -1.15 -8.46 -13.67
CA ASN A 124 0.03 -8.50 -14.53
C ASN A 124 1.36 -8.45 -13.75
N ALA A 125 1.31 -8.29 -12.43
CA ALA A 125 2.49 -8.19 -11.59
C ALA A 125 3.07 -9.58 -11.26
N GLU A 126 4.38 -9.64 -11.04
CA GLU A 126 5.11 -10.85 -10.74
C GLU A 126 5.02 -11.19 -9.24
N VAL A 127 4.84 -12.46 -8.91
CA VAL A 127 4.91 -12.92 -7.52
C VAL A 127 6.39 -12.98 -7.12
N PRO A 128 6.81 -12.34 -6.00
CA PRO A 128 8.20 -12.36 -5.58
C PRO A 128 8.70 -13.79 -5.35
N ASP A 129 9.80 -14.17 -6.00
CA ASP A 129 10.51 -15.41 -5.73
C ASP A 129 11.54 -15.19 -4.62
N LEU A 130 11.09 -15.31 -3.38
CA LEU A 130 11.95 -15.18 -2.19
C LEU A 130 12.87 -16.39 -1.96
N SER A 131 12.77 -17.43 -2.79
CA SER A 131 13.64 -18.61 -2.73
C SER A 131 14.92 -18.46 -3.55
N ALA A 132 14.97 -17.48 -4.46
CA ALA A 132 16.14 -17.20 -5.27
C ALA A 132 17.19 -16.42 -4.46
N PRO A 133 18.48 -16.82 -4.48
CA PRO A 133 19.53 -16.05 -3.85
C PRO A 133 19.61 -14.66 -4.50
N THR A 134 19.61 -13.60 -3.68
CA THR A 134 19.84 -12.23 -4.14
C THR A 134 21.13 -12.18 -4.93
N SER A 135 21.03 -11.82 -6.21
CA SER A 135 22.21 -11.57 -7.04
C SER A 135 22.73 -10.18 -6.66
N ASP A 136 23.94 -10.16 -6.08
CA ASP A 136 24.68 -8.96 -5.69
C ASP A 136 24.93 -7.99 -6.86
#